data_AF-A0A8T7ANH0-F1
#
_entry.id   AF-A0A8T7ANH0-F1
#
_cell.length_a   1.000
_cell.length_b   1.000
_cell.length_c   1.000
_cell.angle_alpha   90.00
_cell.angle_beta   90.00
_cell.angle_gamma   90.00
#
_symmetry.space_group_name_H-M   'P 1'
#
loop_
_entity.id
_entity.type
_entity.pdbx_description
1 polymer ?
#
loop_
_entity_poly.entity_id
_entity_poly.type
_entity_poly.pdbx_seq_one_letter_code
_entity_poly.pdbx_strand_id
1 'polypeptide(L)'
;MNTDLFPPNPKAGECYARVLIPAKYSTSTERVLIKEASERVEIVPASYKTVNERVLIKEASSRLEVIPAQYETREERVLVKPASTKIEEVPATYKTVTERLLVAPARTEWKRGPASAFSNVKDTRSTDTGEIMCLVDVPAQYETVSKTVIDKPASTREITIPAEYRMVKKQALLKPASTREVVIPAEYGTVKKTELVSPAKQNRIAIPASYDTVTKREKVTKEELEWRQVVCDVNLNRDNIRSLQTALKSKNLYAGPIDGILGPQTLSGANSFAKSNSLPVGENYIAQSVIQKLNLKF
;
A
#
# COMPACT_ATOMS: atom_id res chain seq x y z
N MET A 1 -24.09 -76.58 67.70
CA MET A 1 -24.70 -77.82 67.19
C MET A 1 -25.56 -77.43 66.00
N ASN A 2 -25.39 -78.10 64.86
CA ASN A 2 -26.03 -77.71 63.61
C ASN A 2 -27.54 -78.00 63.70
N THR A 3 -28.35 -76.97 63.98
CA THR A 3 -29.81 -77.07 64.19
C THR A 3 -30.59 -77.45 62.92
N ASP A 4 -29.93 -77.46 61.76
CA ASP A 4 -30.53 -77.77 60.45
C ASP A 4 -30.68 -79.28 60.16
N LEU A 5 -30.15 -80.15 61.02
CA LEU A 5 -30.21 -81.60 60.82
C LEU A 5 -31.62 -82.17 61.08
N PHE A 6 -32.45 -81.48 61.86
CA PHE A 6 -33.78 -81.91 62.26
C PHE A 6 -34.85 -80.91 61.81
N PRO A 7 -36.10 -81.36 61.56
CA PRO A 7 -37.20 -80.46 61.25
C PRO A 7 -37.43 -79.44 62.37
N PRO A 8 -37.75 -78.17 62.04
CA PRO A 8 -37.99 -77.14 63.04
C PRO A 8 -39.30 -77.43 63.79
N ASN A 9 -39.21 -77.56 65.12
CA ASN A 9 -40.35 -77.81 66.02
C ASN A 9 -41.19 -79.07 65.67
N PRO A 10 -40.59 -80.28 65.75
CA PRO A 10 -41.31 -81.50 65.43
C PRO A 10 -42.39 -81.80 66.46
N LYS A 11 -43.61 -82.07 65.99
CA LYS A 11 -44.69 -82.57 66.85
C LYS A 11 -44.77 -84.08 66.80
N ALA A 12 -45.13 -84.69 67.92
CA ALA A 12 -45.34 -86.13 67.99
C ALA A 12 -46.45 -86.56 67.00
N GLY A 13 -46.16 -87.56 66.17
CA GLY A 13 -47.07 -88.07 65.15
C GLY A 13 -47.01 -87.36 63.79
N GLU A 14 -46.16 -86.34 63.62
CA GLU A 14 -45.94 -85.67 62.34
C GLU A 14 -44.62 -86.10 61.68
N CYS A 15 -44.64 -86.25 60.35
CA CYS A 15 -43.47 -86.61 59.55
C CYS A 15 -43.03 -85.43 58.71
N TYR A 16 -41.73 -85.30 58.46
CA TYR A 16 -41.16 -84.19 57.70
C TYR A 16 -40.18 -84.73 56.66
N ALA A 17 -40.11 -84.09 55.49
CA ALA A 17 -39.14 -84.37 54.44
C ALA A 17 -38.44 -83.09 53.99
N ARG A 18 -37.20 -83.20 53.51
CA ARG A 18 -36.45 -82.07 52.94
C ARG A 18 -36.84 -81.87 51.49
N VAL A 19 -37.34 -80.68 51.17
CA VAL A 19 -37.80 -80.30 49.83
C VAL A 19 -36.83 -79.28 49.23
N LEU A 20 -36.42 -79.50 47.98
CA LEU A 20 -35.55 -78.58 47.25
C LEU A 20 -36.35 -77.38 46.73
N ILE A 21 -36.02 -76.18 47.23
CA ILE A 21 -36.53 -74.92 46.69
C ILE A 21 -35.56 -74.46 45.59
N PRO A 22 -36.00 -74.29 44.34
CA PRO A 22 -35.12 -73.88 43.26
C PRO A 22 -34.65 -72.43 43.43
N ALA A 23 -33.41 -72.17 43.03
CA ALA A 23 -32.83 -70.83 43.01
C ALA A 23 -33.63 -69.89 42.10
N LYS A 24 -33.90 -68.66 42.57
CA LYS A 24 -34.50 -67.61 41.75
C LYS A 24 -33.40 -66.78 41.09
N TYR A 25 -33.62 -66.43 39.83
CA TYR A 25 -32.69 -65.61 39.04
C TYR A 25 -33.38 -64.30 38.64
N SER A 26 -32.65 -63.19 38.66
CA SER A 26 -33.08 -61.91 38.10
C SER A 26 -32.20 -61.56 36.92
N THR A 27 -32.77 -60.87 35.93
CA THR A 27 -32.04 -60.35 34.78
C THR A 27 -32.02 -58.84 34.85
N SER A 28 -30.82 -58.25 34.86
CA SER A 28 -30.61 -56.81 34.77
C SER A 28 -29.98 -56.46 33.42
N THR A 29 -30.47 -55.40 32.79
CA THR A 29 -29.93 -54.87 31.53
C THR A 29 -29.08 -53.64 31.81
N GLU A 30 -27.82 -53.67 31.39
CA GLU A 30 -26.91 -52.53 31.50
C GLU A 30 -26.46 -52.08 30.11
N ARG A 31 -26.49 -50.76 29.86
CA ARG A 31 -26.02 -50.19 28.61
C ARG A 31 -24.52 -49.94 28.72
N VAL A 32 -23.73 -50.72 28.01
CA VAL A 32 -22.27 -50.63 28.03
C VAL A 32 -21.80 -49.86 26.80
N LEU A 33 -20.91 -48.91 27.02
CA LEU A 33 -20.27 -48.13 25.97
C LEU A 33 -19.26 -49.01 25.22
N ILE A 34 -19.55 -49.31 23.95
CA ILE A 34 -18.65 -50.11 23.10
C ILE A 34 -17.65 -49.20 22.40
N LYS A 35 -18.11 -48.02 22.00
CA LYS A 35 -17.33 -47.07 21.21
C LYS A 35 -17.65 -45.65 21.64
N GLU A 36 -16.61 -44.94 22.07
CA GLU A 36 -16.66 -43.52 22.41
C GLU A 36 -17.13 -42.66 21.22
N ALA A 37 -17.65 -41.48 21.55
CA ALA A 37 -17.90 -40.46 20.54
C ALA A 37 -16.56 -40.01 19.93
N SER A 38 -16.52 -39.86 18.61
CA SER A 38 -15.31 -39.46 17.90
C SER A 38 -15.63 -38.41 16.84
N GLU A 39 -14.60 -37.72 16.36
CA GLU A 39 -14.73 -36.73 15.30
C GLU A 39 -13.98 -37.19 14.06
N ARG A 40 -14.63 -37.08 12.90
CA ARG A 40 -13.95 -37.18 11.60
C ARG A 40 -13.66 -35.77 11.10
N VAL A 41 -12.40 -35.51 10.77
CA VAL A 41 -11.97 -34.24 10.19
C VAL A 41 -11.82 -34.40 8.69
N GLU A 42 -12.59 -33.62 7.92
CA GLU A 42 -12.44 -33.50 6.47
C GLU A 42 -11.78 -32.15 6.14
N ILE A 43 -10.68 -32.18 5.40
CA ILE A 43 -9.91 -30.99 5.05
C ILE A 43 -10.33 -30.54 3.65
N VAL A 44 -10.94 -29.37 3.56
CA VAL A 44 -11.22 -28.67 2.31
C VAL A 44 -10.00 -27.78 2.00
N PRO A 45 -9.27 -28.00 0.90
CA PRO A 45 -8.06 -27.25 0.59
C PRO A 45 -8.35 -25.78 0.27
N ALA A 46 -7.33 -24.94 0.41
CA ALA A 46 -7.40 -23.54 -0.01
C ALA A 46 -7.52 -23.43 -1.53
N SER A 47 -8.36 -22.50 -2.00
CA SER A 47 -8.55 -22.22 -3.43
C SER A 47 -7.83 -20.93 -3.80
N TYR A 48 -7.08 -20.98 -4.89
CA TYR A 48 -6.30 -19.87 -5.43
C TYR A 48 -6.73 -19.57 -6.85
N LYS A 49 -6.73 -18.28 -7.23
CA LYS A 49 -6.92 -17.85 -8.62
C LYS A 49 -5.72 -17.02 -9.07
N THR A 50 -5.41 -17.09 -10.35
CA THR A 50 -4.38 -16.24 -10.94
C THR A 50 -5.04 -14.96 -11.44
N VAL A 51 -4.62 -13.82 -10.89
CA VAL A 51 -5.07 -12.49 -11.30
C VAL A 51 -3.91 -11.77 -11.97
N ASN A 52 -4.20 -11.07 -13.07
CA ASN A 52 -3.23 -10.20 -13.71
C ASN A 52 -3.23 -8.84 -13.00
N GLU A 53 -2.12 -8.50 -12.34
CA GLU A 53 -1.91 -7.18 -11.72
C GLU A 53 -1.04 -6.33 -12.66
N ARG A 54 -1.50 -5.12 -12.98
CA ARG A 54 -0.76 -4.18 -13.81
C ARG A 54 0.28 -3.47 -12.96
N VAL A 55 1.55 -3.74 -13.22
CA VAL A 55 2.67 -3.17 -12.46
C VAL A 55 3.44 -2.18 -13.33
N LEU A 56 3.86 -1.07 -12.73
CA LEU A 56 4.73 -0.09 -13.35
C LEU A 56 6.13 -0.70 -13.51
N ILE A 57 6.54 -0.97 -14.75
CA ILE A 57 7.89 -1.47 -15.05
C ILE A 57 8.87 -0.29 -15.09
N LYS A 58 8.44 0.81 -15.71
CA LYS A 58 9.28 1.98 -15.93
C LYS A 58 8.45 3.24 -15.80
N GLU A 59 8.93 4.16 -14.98
CA GLU A 59 8.29 5.45 -14.77
C GLU A 59 8.32 6.31 -16.04
N ALA A 60 7.34 7.21 -16.15
CA ALA A 60 7.36 8.21 -17.20
C ALA A 60 8.60 9.09 -17.00
N SER A 61 9.30 9.38 -18.09
CA SER A 61 10.49 10.25 -18.06
C SER A 61 10.36 11.30 -19.14
N SER A 62 11.11 12.38 -19.03
CA SER A 62 11.17 13.38 -20.07
C SER A 62 12.58 13.57 -20.60
N ARG A 63 12.69 13.84 -21.89
CA ARG A 63 13.94 14.24 -22.53
C ARG A 63 13.78 15.67 -23.04
N LEU A 64 14.80 16.49 -22.77
CA LEU A 64 14.89 17.84 -23.31
C LEU A 64 15.53 17.80 -24.70
N GLU A 65 14.82 18.30 -25.70
CA GLU A 65 15.36 18.57 -27.02
C GLU A 65 15.75 20.05 -27.11
N VAL A 66 17.01 20.32 -27.42
CA VAL A 66 17.55 21.68 -27.54
C VAL A 66 17.22 22.22 -28.93
N ILE A 67 16.39 23.26 -28.98
CA ILE A 67 16.13 24.04 -30.19
C ILE A 67 17.20 25.13 -30.26
N PRO A 68 18.07 25.14 -31.29
CA PRO A 68 19.17 26.08 -31.38
C PRO A 68 18.66 27.52 -31.55
N ALA A 69 19.45 28.48 -31.08
CA ALA A 69 19.19 29.90 -31.28
C ALA A 69 19.24 30.25 -32.77
N GLN A 70 18.31 31.11 -33.20
CA GLN A 70 18.31 31.66 -34.56
C GLN A 70 18.93 33.05 -34.55
N TYR A 71 19.84 33.30 -35.49
CA TYR A 71 20.54 34.57 -35.66
C TYR A 71 20.23 35.18 -37.02
N GLU A 72 20.13 36.50 -37.06
CA GLU A 72 20.06 37.27 -38.30
C GLU A 72 21.20 38.27 -38.36
N THR A 73 21.70 38.53 -39.56
CA THR A 73 22.76 39.52 -39.76
C THR A 73 22.11 40.88 -39.99
N ARG A 74 22.31 41.80 -39.05
CA ARG A 74 21.89 43.19 -39.18
C ARG A 74 23.10 44.08 -39.44
N GLU A 75 22.98 45.00 -40.39
CA GLU A 75 24.00 46.01 -40.63
C GLU A 75 23.80 47.19 -39.68
N GLU A 76 24.83 47.50 -38.90
CA GLU A 76 24.85 48.64 -37.99
C GLU A 76 25.88 49.65 -38.48
N ARG A 77 25.46 50.92 -38.61
CA ARG A 77 26.34 52.01 -39.05
C ARG A 77 27.16 52.48 -37.85
N VAL A 78 28.43 52.08 -37.79
CA VAL A 78 29.34 52.47 -36.72
C VAL A 78 30.17 53.68 -37.16
N LEU A 79 30.27 54.69 -36.28
CA LEU A 79 31.15 55.85 -36.46
C LEU A 79 32.60 55.38 -36.33
N VAL A 80 33.37 55.42 -37.43
CA VAL A 80 34.78 54.99 -37.43
C VAL A 80 35.70 56.18 -37.13
N LYS A 81 35.37 57.36 -37.67
CA LYS A 81 36.07 58.61 -37.36
C LYS A 81 35.06 59.73 -37.16
N PRO A 82 35.10 60.46 -36.03
CA PRO A 82 34.27 61.63 -35.83
C PRO A 82 34.66 62.74 -36.82
N ALA A 83 33.73 63.66 -37.10
CA ALA A 83 34.04 64.84 -37.88
C ALA A 83 35.06 65.71 -37.14
N SER A 84 36.01 66.30 -37.87
CA SER A 84 37.07 67.15 -37.31
C SER A 84 37.25 68.41 -38.11
N THR A 85 37.69 69.50 -37.49
CA THR A 85 38.01 70.75 -38.18
C THR A 85 39.52 70.87 -38.39
N LYS A 86 39.92 71.34 -39.58
CA LYS A 86 41.30 71.70 -39.90
C LYS A 86 41.37 73.21 -40.12
N ILE A 87 42.27 73.87 -39.40
CA ILE A 87 42.50 75.31 -39.54
C ILE A 87 43.58 75.53 -40.62
N GLU A 88 43.28 76.38 -41.59
CA GLU A 88 44.23 76.82 -42.62
C GLU A 88 44.49 78.33 -42.46
N GLU A 89 45.76 78.72 -42.42
CA GLU A 89 46.20 80.10 -42.21
C GLU A 89 46.29 80.85 -43.54
N VAL A 90 45.58 81.98 -43.64
CA VAL A 90 45.65 82.90 -44.78
C VAL A 90 46.61 84.05 -44.41
N PRO A 91 47.74 84.21 -45.11
CA PRO A 91 48.76 85.19 -44.73
C PRO A 91 48.28 86.64 -44.96
N ALA A 92 48.82 87.56 -44.14
CA ALA A 92 48.56 88.99 -44.28
C ALA A 92 49.18 89.57 -45.55
N THR A 93 48.48 90.48 -46.22
CA THR A 93 48.97 91.20 -47.40
C THR A 93 49.35 92.63 -47.05
N TYR A 94 50.45 93.13 -47.64
CA TYR A 94 51.01 94.45 -47.37
C TYR A 94 50.93 95.36 -48.61
N LYS A 95 50.78 96.67 -48.40
CA LYS A 95 50.87 97.69 -49.46
C LYS A 95 51.79 98.84 -49.08
N THR A 96 52.47 99.43 -50.06
CA THR A 96 53.40 100.54 -49.85
C THR A 96 52.74 101.86 -50.23
N VAL A 97 52.76 102.83 -49.31
CA VAL A 97 52.18 104.18 -49.48
C VAL A 97 53.31 105.21 -49.48
N THR A 98 53.27 106.15 -50.41
CA THR A 98 54.28 107.21 -50.58
C THR A 98 53.74 108.58 -50.18
N GLU A 99 54.51 109.34 -49.40
CA GLU A 99 54.18 110.70 -48.92
C GLU A 99 55.31 111.68 -49.30
N ARG A 100 54.96 112.89 -49.75
CA ARG A 100 55.93 113.95 -50.10
C ARG A 100 56.09 114.95 -48.96
N LEU A 101 57.33 115.15 -48.51
CA LEU A 101 57.70 116.07 -47.44
C LEU A 101 58.41 117.32 -48.02
N LEU A 102 58.05 118.51 -47.56
CA LEU A 102 58.72 119.77 -47.93
C LEU A 102 60.08 119.85 -47.23
N VAL A 103 61.16 119.99 -48.00
CA VAL A 103 62.54 120.00 -47.47
C VAL A 103 63.12 121.42 -47.42
N ALA A 104 62.71 122.33 -48.31
CA ALA A 104 63.11 123.74 -48.26
C ALA A 104 62.10 124.70 -48.94
N PRO A 105 61.76 125.86 -48.36
CA PRO A 105 60.83 126.85 -48.95
C PRO A 105 61.51 127.83 -49.95
N ALA A 106 60.70 128.52 -50.76
CA ALA A 106 61.14 129.47 -51.80
C ALA A 106 61.64 130.82 -51.23
N ARG A 107 62.59 131.51 -51.92
CA ARG A 107 63.18 132.83 -51.52
C ARG A 107 63.73 133.67 -52.69
N THR A 108 63.96 134.98 -52.48
CA THR A 108 64.48 135.96 -53.48
C THR A 108 65.94 136.41 -53.25
N GLU A 109 66.69 136.70 -54.33
CA GLU A 109 68.06 137.27 -54.29
C GLU A 109 68.36 138.30 -55.42
N TRP A 110 69.28 139.26 -55.19
CA TRP A 110 69.65 140.33 -56.16
C TRP A 110 70.90 139.97 -57.00
N LYS A 111 70.89 140.26 -58.31
CA LYS A 111 72.04 140.13 -59.26
C LYS A 111 72.21 141.36 -60.16
N ARG A 112 73.46 141.78 -60.42
CA ARG A 112 73.83 142.94 -61.28
C ARG A 112 73.66 142.62 -62.78
N GLY A 113 73.07 143.51 -63.56
CA GLY A 113 72.80 143.32 -65.01
C GLY A 113 73.82 144.03 -65.94
N PRO A 114 74.05 143.56 -67.18
CA PRO A 114 75.02 144.16 -68.11
C PRO A 114 74.49 145.40 -68.87
N ALA A 115 75.35 146.41 -69.05
CA ALA A 115 75.10 147.62 -69.84
C ALA A 115 75.62 147.48 -71.30
N SER A 116 74.68 147.61 -72.26
CA SER A 116 74.79 147.83 -73.72
C SER A 116 75.68 146.93 -74.61
N ALA A 117 75.10 146.56 -75.77
CA ALA A 117 75.79 146.05 -76.96
C ALA A 117 76.57 147.16 -77.69
N PHE A 118 77.59 146.76 -78.46
CA PHE A 118 78.51 147.56 -79.31
C PHE A 118 79.89 147.94 -78.70
N SER A 119 80.88 147.24 -79.24
CA SER A 119 82.32 147.55 -79.32
C SER A 119 83.19 147.49 -78.07
N ASN A 120 84.28 146.73 -78.26
CA ASN A 120 85.50 146.76 -77.48
C ASN A 120 86.04 148.19 -77.38
N VAL A 121 86.45 148.61 -76.18
CA VAL A 121 87.79 149.12 -75.85
C VAL A 121 87.82 149.51 -74.37
N LYS A 122 88.93 149.13 -73.75
CA LYS A 122 89.29 149.38 -72.35
C LYS A 122 89.48 150.88 -72.10
N ASP A 123 89.12 151.24 -70.87
CA ASP A 123 89.60 152.38 -70.08
C ASP A 123 89.01 153.76 -70.43
N THR A 124 88.15 154.28 -69.54
CA THR A 124 88.50 155.48 -68.75
C THR A 124 87.47 155.70 -67.63
N ARG A 125 87.99 155.88 -66.42
CA ARG A 125 87.27 156.20 -65.18
C ARG A 125 86.64 157.61 -65.24
N SER A 126 85.56 157.74 -64.45
CA SER A 126 84.88 158.97 -63.99
C SER A 126 83.63 159.34 -64.79
N THR A 127 82.44 159.09 -64.22
CA THR A 127 81.41 160.11 -63.88
C THR A 127 80.16 159.44 -63.26
N ASP A 128 79.64 160.08 -62.21
CA ASP A 128 78.72 159.58 -61.18
C ASP A 128 77.31 159.23 -61.70
N THR A 129 77.10 157.99 -62.18
CA THR A 129 75.90 157.56 -62.94
C THR A 129 75.42 156.13 -62.59
N GLY A 130 74.11 155.89 -62.75
CA GLY A 130 73.33 154.80 -62.17
C GLY A 130 73.67 153.35 -62.58
N GLU A 131 73.61 152.47 -61.58
CA GLU A 131 73.75 151.01 -61.69
C GLU A 131 72.38 150.31 -61.61
N ILE A 132 72.11 149.39 -62.54
CA ILE A 132 70.87 148.58 -62.62
C ILE A 132 71.07 147.24 -61.90
N MET A 133 70.13 146.90 -60.99
CA MET A 133 70.10 145.67 -60.19
C MET A 133 68.79 144.90 -60.45
N CYS A 134 68.84 143.57 -60.61
CA CYS A 134 67.66 142.71 -60.87
C CYS A 134 67.42 141.71 -59.71
N LEU A 135 66.19 141.59 -59.21
CA LEU A 135 65.76 140.62 -58.18
C LEU A 135 65.21 139.34 -58.86
N VAL A 136 65.63 138.15 -58.42
CA VAL A 136 65.18 136.86 -59.00
C VAL A 136 64.75 135.85 -57.91
N ASP A 137 63.67 135.10 -58.17
CA ASP A 137 63.04 134.11 -57.28
C ASP A 137 63.61 132.68 -57.44
N VAL A 138 63.80 131.96 -56.32
CA VAL A 138 64.21 130.53 -56.26
C VAL A 138 63.10 129.68 -55.61
N PRO A 139 62.55 128.63 -56.27
CA PRO A 139 61.41 127.85 -55.77
C PRO A 139 61.74 126.78 -54.72
N ALA A 140 60.71 126.32 -54.00
CA ALA A 140 60.77 125.32 -52.93
C ALA A 140 61.07 123.89 -53.44
N GLN A 141 61.73 123.06 -52.62
CA GLN A 141 62.08 121.65 -52.91
C GLN A 141 61.35 120.66 -51.98
N TYR A 142 60.94 119.51 -52.52
CA TYR A 142 60.25 118.41 -51.83
C TYR A 142 60.97 117.06 -52.07
N GLU A 143 60.97 116.16 -51.08
CA GLU A 143 61.41 114.76 -51.21
C GLU A 143 60.25 113.79 -50.91
N THR A 144 60.36 112.54 -51.38
CA THR A 144 59.28 111.54 -51.25
C THR A 144 59.77 110.34 -50.45
N VAL A 145 59.03 109.92 -49.43
CA VAL A 145 59.36 108.76 -48.59
C VAL A 145 58.25 107.71 -48.68
N SER A 146 58.63 106.42 -48.74
CA SER A 146 57.70 105.28 -48.83
C SER A 146 57.64 104.48 -47.52
N LYS A 147 56.43 104.13 -47.05
CA LYS A 147 56.20 103.23 -45.90
C LYS A 147 55.25 102.09 -46.26
N THR A 148 55.59 100.86 -45.85
CA THR A 148 54.75 99.67 -46.06
C THR A 148 53.82 99.46 -44.86
N VAL A 149 52.52 99.29 -45.12
CA VAL A 149 51.48 99.05 -44.11
C VAL A 149 50.70 97.77 -44.43
N ILE A 150 50.20 97.09 -43.38
CA ILE A 150 49.33 95.90 -43.52
C ILE A 150 48.00 96.33 -44.15
N ASP A 151 47.63 95.71 -45.26
CA ASP A 151 46.37 95.96 -45.97
C ASP A 151 45.26 95.03 -45.46
N LYS A 152 45.57 93.74 -45.26
CA LYS A 152 44.65 92.75 -44.68
C LYS A 152 45.37 91.90 -43.64
N PRO A 153 44.83 91.77 -42.42
CA PRO A 153 45.44 90.95 -41.38
C PRO A 153 45.35 89.46 -41.75
N ALA A 154 46.26 88.66 -41.19
CA ALA A 154 46.20 87.21 -41.34
C ALA A 154 44.89 86.70 -40.71
N SER A 155 44.22 85.79 -41.40
CA SER A 155 42.96 85.19 -40.94
C SER A 155 43.02 83.68 -41.08
N THR A 156 42.24 82.98 -40.27
CA THR A 156 42.15 81.53 -40.31
C THR A 156 40.83 81.09 -40.92
N ARG A 157 40.87 80.07 -41.79
CA ARG A 157 39.67 79.41 -42.30
C ARG A 157 39.56 78.01 -41.73
N GLU A 158 38.39 77.66 -41.22
CA GLU A 158 38.09 76.29 -40.78
C GLU A 158 37.53 75.46 -41.94
N ILE A 159 38.10 74.27 -42.13
CA ILE A 159 37.63 73.25 -43.08
C ILE A 159 37.07 72.07 -42.27
N THR A 160 35.79 71.78 -42.41
CA THR A 160 35.14 70.64 -41.75
C THR A 160 35.37 69.35 -42.54
N ILE A 161 36.04 68.39 -41.93
CA ILE A 161 36.21 67.03 -42.46
C ILE A 161 35.02 66.19 -41.95
N PRO A 162 34.20 65.59 -42.84
CA PRO A 162 33.01 64.86 -42.43
C PRO A 162 33.35 63.55 -41.71
N ALA A 163 32.44 63.10 -40.85
CA ALA A 163 32.56 61.83 -40.15
C ALA A 163 32.51 60.64 -41.11
N GLU A 164 33.44 59.70 -40.96
CA GLU A 164 33.47 58.45 -41.70
C GLU A 164 32.67 57.37 -40.96
N TYR A 165 31.68 56.79 -41.62
CA TYR A 165 30.88 55.68 -41.10
C TYR A 165 31.16 54.40 -41.87
N ARG A 166 31.18 53.26 -41.17
CA ARG A 166 31.31 51.94 -41.78
C ARG A 166 30.14 51.07 -41.36
N MET A 167 29.59 50.32 -42.32
CA MET A 167 28.59 49.30 -42.05
C MET A 167 29.30 48.06 -41.52
N VAL A 168 28.97 47.66 -40.30
CA VAL A 168 29.47 46.42 -39.70
C VAL A 168 28.31 45.46 -39.59
N LYS A 169 28.52 44.22 -40.06
CA LYS A 169 27.55 43.13 -39.92
C LYS A 169 27.64 42.58 -38.50
N LYS A 170 26.55 42.70 -37.74
CA LYS A 170 26.43 42.14 -36.40
C LYS A 170 25.34 41.06 -36.39
N GLN A 171 25.64 39.92 -35.79
CA GLN A 171 24.63 38.89 -35.57
C GLN A 171 23.69 39.35 -34.44
N ALA A 172 22.44 39.60 -34.78
CA ALA A 172 21.37 39.86 -33.84
C ALA A 172 20.65 38.53 -33.52
N LEU A 173 20.43 38.27 -32.24
CA LEU A 173 19.67 37.11 -31.78
C LEU A 173 18.19 37.31 -32.13
N LEU A 174 17.67 36.52 -33.07
CA LEU A 174 16.26 36.54 -33.45
C LEU A 174 15.41 35.77 -32.43
N LYS A 175 15.84 34.53 -32.15
CA LYS A 175 15.16 33.64 -31.19
C LYS A 175 16.19 33.00 -30.28
N PRO A 176 16.03 33.10 -28.95
CA PRO A 176 16.92 32.43 -28.02
C PRO A 176 16.80 30.91 -28.17
N ALA A 177 17.85 30.20 -27.78
CA ALA A 177 17.78 28.75 -27.66
C ALA A 177 16.70 28.39 -26.64
N SER A 178 15.87 27.42 -26.97
CA SER A 178 14.80 26.95 -26.10
C SER A 178 14.84 25.43 -26.02
N THR A 179 14.28 24.89 -24.94
CA THR A 179 14.17 23.45 -24.76
C THR A 179 12.73 23.02 -24.93
N ARG A 180 12.49 21.97 -25.71
CA ARG A 180 11.19 21.30 -25.75
C ARG A 180 11.26 20.02 -24.93
N GLU A 181 10.31 19.85 -24.03
CA GLU A 181 10.17 18.62 -23.26
C GLU A 181 9.37 17.58 -24.06
N VAL A 182 9.99 16.42 -24.29
CA VAL A 182 9.33 15.26 -24.91
C VAL A 182 9.07 14.23 -23.82
N VAL A 183 7.79 13.95 -23.54
CA VAL A 183 7.36 12.98 -22.53
C VAL A 183 7.45 11.57 -23.11
N ILE A 184 8.22 10.71 -22.44
CA ILE A 184 8.29 9.28 -22.68
C ILE A 184 7.31 8.62 -21.71
N PRO A 185 6.23 7.98 -22.19
CA PRO A 185 5.18 7.44 -21.34
C PRO A 185 5.70 6.28 -20.47
N ALA A 186 5.04 6.09 -19.32
CA ALA A 186 5.32 4.98 -18.44
C ALA A 186 4.99 3.63 -19.10
N GLU A 187 5.87 2.65 -18.90
CA GLU A 187 5.67 1.28 -19.39
C GLU A 187 5.06 0.43 -18.28
N TYR A 188 4.00 -0.30 -18.62
CA TYR A 188 3.28 -1.17 -17.70
C TYR A 188 3.36 -2.62 -18.16
N GLY A 189 3.68 -3.51 -17.22
CA GLY A 189 3.61 -4.94 -17.41
C GLY A 189 2.40 -5.55 -16.72
N THR A 190 2.11 -6.79 -17.07
CA THR A 190 1.16 -7.63 -16.32
C THR A 190 1.93 -8.71 -15.60
N VAL A 191 1.81 -8.74 -14.28
CA VAL A 191 2.36 -9.82 -13.45
C VAL A 191 1.22 -10.72 -13.00
N LYS A 192 1.40 -12.03 -13.17
CA LYS A 192 0.46 -13.04 -12.67
C LYS A 192 0.66 -13.18 -11.15
N LYS A 193 -0.34 -12.77 -10.38
CA LYS A 193 -0.36 -12.91 -8.93
C LYS A 193 -1.37 -13.98 -8.53
N THR A 194 -0.92 -14.90 -7.69
CA THR A 194 -1.78 -15.90 -7.08
C THR A 194 -2.51 -15.28 -5.90
N GLU A 195 -3.81 -15.07 -6.04
CA GLU A 195 -4.68 -14.51 -5.01
C GLU A 195 -5.44 -15.64 -4.30
N LEU A 196 -5.41 -15.63 -2.97
CA LEU A 196 -6.18 -16.56 -2.14
C LEU A 196 -7.67 -16.22 -2.23
N VAL A 197 -8.47 -17.13 -2.78
CA VAL A 197 -9.93 -16.96 -2.93
C VAL A 197 -10.65 -17.47 -1.70
N SER A 198 -10.26 -18.64 -1.20
CA SER A 198 -10.83 -19.23 0.00
C SER A 198 -9.73 -19.91 0.80
N PRO A 199 -9.61 -19.64 2.12
CA PRO A 199 -8.70 -20.37 2.98
C PRO A 199 -9.13 -21.84 3.09
N ALA A 200 -8.20 -22.70 3.49
CA ALA A 200 -8.50 -24.09 3.82
C ALA A 200 -9.45 -24.13 5.02
N LYS A 201 -10.41 -25.06 4.99
CA LYS A 201 -11.40 -25.24 6.06
C LYS A 201 -11.40 -26.68 6.51
N GLN A 202 -11.58 -26.89 7.80
CA GLN A 202 -11.80 -28.22 8.36
C GLN A 202 -13.29 -28.37 8.68
N ASN A 203 -13.89 -29.45 8.20
CA ASN A 203 -15.24 -29.86 8.57
C ASN A 203 -15.13 -30.98 9.63
N ARG A 204 -15.70 -30.75 10.82
CA ARG A 204 -15.70 -31.73 11.91
C ARG A 204 -17.06 -32.42 11.95
N ILE A 205 -17.09 -33.69 11.60
CA ILE A 205 -18.29 -34.50 11.61
C ILE A 205 -18.29 -35.34 12.89
N ALA A 206 -19.26 -35.09 13.78
CA ALA A 206 -19.41 -35.83 15.03
C ALA A 206 -19.98 -37.23 14.75
N ILE A 207 -19.27 -38.26 15.20
CA ILE A 207 -19.70 -39.65 15.18
C ILE A 207 -20.17 -40.00 16.60
N PRO A 208 -21.46 -40.29 16.81
CA PRO A 208 -22.01 -40.52 18.15
C PRO A 208 -21.44 -41.80 18.78
N ALA A 209 -21.42 -41.81 20.11
CA ALA A 209 -21.07 -42.98 20.89
C ALA A 209 -22.05 -44.14 20.65
N SER A 210 -21.53 -45.37 20.58
CA SER A 210 -22.31 -46.59 20.37
C SER A 210 -22.36 -47.42 21.64
N TYR A 211 -23.58 -47.85 22.00
CA TYR A 211 -23.86 -48.60 23.22
C TYR A 211 -24.46 -49.96 22.88
N ASP A 212 -24.01 -51.01 23.57
CA ASP A 212 -24.71 -52.30 23.60
C ASP A 212 -25.57 -52.42 24.84
N THR A 213 -26.53 -53.35 24.82
CA THR A 213 -27.24 -53.75 26.02
C THR A 213 -26.81 -55.15 26.44
N VAL A 214 -26.05 -55.24 27.52
CA VAL A 214 -25.62 -56.52 28.08
C VAL A 214 -26.66 -56.96 29.12
N THR A 215 -27.13 -58.20 28.98
CA THR A 215 -28.04 -58.83 29.94
C THR A 215 -27.24 -59.63 30.95
N LYS A 216 -27.29 -59.23 32.22
CA LYS A 216 -26.66 -59.96 33.33
C LYS A 216 -27.72 -60.74 34.08
N ARG A 217 -27.53 -62.06 34.17
CA ARG A 217 -28.37 -62.94 34.99
C ARG A 217 -27.68 -63.17 36.33
N GLU A 218 -28.32 -62.75 37.40
CA GLU A 218 -27.80 -62.89 38.77
C GLU A 218 -28.69 -63.84 39.58
N LYS A 219 -28.04 -64.73 40.34
CA LYS A 219 -28.71 -65.68 41.25
C LYS A 219 -29.10 -64.91 42.51
N VAL A 220 -30.39 -64.60 42.66
CA VAL A 220 -30.92 -63.77 43.76
C VAL A 220 -31.01 -64.57 45.05
N THR A 221 -31.46 -65.82 44.95
CA THR A 221 -31.55 -66.73 46.09
C THR A 221 -30.85 -68.04 45.77
N LYS A 222 -30.14 -68.60 46.76
CA LYS A 222 -29.57 -69.94 46.62
C LYS A 222 -30.67 -70.99 46.69
N GLU A 223 -30.40 -72.15 46.12
CA GLU A 223 -31.26 -73.31 46.32
C GLU A 223 -31.06 -73.82 47.76
N GLU A 224 -32.15 -74.10 48.44
CA GLU A 224 -32.12 -74.54 49.84
C GLU A 224 -33.05 -75.72 50.04
N LEU A 225 -32.68 -76.57 51.00
CA LEU A 225 -33.48 -77.71 51.42
C LEU A 225 -34.29 -77.28 52.64
N GLU A 226 -35.59 -77.15 52.49
CA GLU A 226 -36.53 -76.78 53.55
C GLU A 226 -37.27 -78.02 54.06
N TRP A 227 -37.41 -78.15 55.38
CA TRP A 227 -38.25 -79.20 55.97
C TRP A 227 -39.72 -78.86 55.77
N ARG A 228 -40.50 -79.79 55.20
CA ARG A 228 -41.94 -79.67 55.09
C ARG A 228 -42.64 -80.91 55.61
N GLN A 229 -43.83 -80.71 56.18
CA GLN A 229 -44.63 -81.80 56.73
C GLN A 229 -45.16 -82.70 55.62
N VAL A 230 -45.00 -84.00 55.81
CA VAL A 230 -45.45 -85.06 54.90
C VAL A 230 -46.34 -86.04 55.65
N VAL A 231 -47.12 -86.80 54.90
CA VAL A 231 -47.92 -87.90 55.46
C VAL A 231 -46.98 -88.96 56.01
N CYS A 232 -47.21 -89.38 57.25
CA CYS A 232 -46.47 -90.48 57.85
C CYS A 232 -46.85 -91.84 57.24
N ASP A 233 -45.90 -92.77 57.20
CA ASP A 233 -46.10 -94.13 56.69
C ASP A 233 -47.27 -94.85 57.39
N VAL A 234 -47.46 -94.63 58.70
CA VAL A 234 -48.58 -95.20 59.47
C VAL A 234 -49.96 -94.75 58.97
N ASN A 235 -50.03 -93.57 58.37
CA ASN A 235 -51.26 -93.01 57.81
C ASN A 235 -51.43 -93.37 56.33
N LEU A 236 -50.41 -93.96 55.69
CA LEU A 236 -50.45 -94.50 54.34
C LEU A 236 -50.96 -95.96 54.35
N ASN A 237 -52.05 -96.20 55.06
CA ASN A 237 -52.74 -97.50 55.06
C ASN A 237 -53.69 -97.62 53.86
N ARG A 238 -54.17 -98.85 53.62
CA ARG A 238 -54.97 -99.19 52.44
C ARG A 238 -56.24 -98.34 52.31
N ASP A 239 -56.91 -98.03 53.42
CA ASP A 239 -58.17 -97.29 53.40
C ASP A 239 -57.95 -95.79 53.15
N ASN A 240 -56.95 -95.19 53.81
CA ASN A 240 -56.55 -93.81 53.57
C ASN A 240 -56.06 -93.60 52.13
N ILE A 241 -55.30 -94.55 51.58
CA ILE A 241 -54.85 -94.49 50.19
C ILE A 241 -56.04 -94.63 49.22
N ARG A 242 -57.04 -95.48 49.50
CA ARG A 242 -58.27 -95.54 48.68
C ARG A 242 -59.02 -94.21 48.70
N SER A 243 -59.15 -93.58 49.88
CA SER A 243 -59.76 -92.25 50.00
C SER A 243 -59.00 -91.20 49.17
N LEU A 244 -57.66 -91.24 49.21
CA LEU A 244 -56.83 -90.38 48.37
C LEU A 244 -57.00 -90.64 46.88
N GLN A 245 -56.90 -91.90 46.44
CA GLN A 245 -57.09 -92.29 45.04
C GLN A 245 -58.48 -91.88 44.54
N THR A 246 -59.51 -92.02 45.36
CA THR A 246 -60.89 -91.58 45.04
C THR A 246 -60.97 -90.06 44.88
N ALA A 247 -60.36 -89.31 45.81
CA ALA A 247 -60.32 -87.84 45.76
C ALA A 247 -59.49 -87.29 44.58
N LEU A 248 -58.41 -87.98 44.21
CA LEU A 248 -57.61 -87.63 43.03
C LEU A 248 -58.33 -87.99 41.73
N LYS A 249 -59.05 -89.12 41.71
CA LYS A 249 -59.84 -89.57 40.55
C LYS A 249 -61.03 -88.65 40.27
N SER A 250 -61.73 -88.19 41.30
CA SER A 250 -62.83 -87.21 41.14
C SER A 250 -62.36 -85.86 40.59
N LYS A 251 -61.08 -85.52 40.78
CA LYS A 251 -60.44 -84.33 40.22
C LYS A 251 -59.79 -84.57 38.85
N ASN A 252 -59.97 -85.75 38.24
CA ASN A 252 -59.34 -86.16 36.99
C ASN A 252 -57.79 -86.14 37.02
N LEU A 253 -57.19 -86.28 38.20
CA LEU A 253 -55.73 -86.28 38.40
C LEU A 253 -55.16 -87.68 38.61
N TYR A 254 -56.02 -88.71 38.65
CA TYR A 254 -55.62 -90.10 38.82
C TYR A 254 -56.42 -91.03 37.90
N ALA A 255 -55.73 -91.73 37.00
CA ALA A 255 -56.34 -92.64 36.02
C ALA A 255 -56.26 -94.13 36.42
N GLY A 256 -55.62 -94.45 37.54
CA GLY A 256 -55.42 -95.83 37.99
C GLY A 256 -56.62 -96.46 38.71
N PRO A 257 -56.49 -97.74 39.11
CA PRO A 257 -57.49 -98.44 39.92
C PRO A 257 -57.48 -97.94 41.38
N ILE A 258 -58.63 -97.95 42.06
CA ILE A 258 -58.70 -97.61 43.49
C ILE A 258 -58.38 -98.89 44.30
N ASP A 259 -57.09 -99.23 44.38
CA ASP A 259 -56.58 -100.47 45.00
C ASP A 259 -56.10 -100.28 46.46
N GLY A 260 -55.88 -99.04 46.89
CA GLY A 260 -55.32 -98.70 48.19
C GLY A 260 -53.80 -98.84 48.27
N ILE A 261 -53.11 -98.90 47.14
CA ILE A 261 -51.65 -99.03 47.06
C ILE A 261 -51.05 -97.70 46.60
N LEU A 262 -50.08 -97.17 47.35
CA LEU A 262 -49.37 -95.94 46.96
C LEU A 262 -48.37 -96.26 45.85
N GLY A 263 -48.85 -96.28 44.61
CA GLY A 263 -48.02 -96.48 43.42
C GLY A 263 -47.58 -95.17 42.74
N PRO A 264 -46.73 -95.25 41.70
CA PRO A 264 -46.25 -94.09 40.94
C PRO A 264 -47.38 -93.24 40.35
N GLN A 265 -48.48 -93.86 39.93
CA GLN A 265 -49.65 -93.14 39.40
C GLN A 265 -50.37 -92.35 40.48
N THR A 266 -50.53 -92.91 41.69
CA THR A 266 -51.18 -92.23 42.81
C THR A 266 -50.32 -91.06 43.27
N LEU A 267 -49.00 -91.26 43.33
CA LEU A 267 -48.05 -90.23 43.69
C LEU A 267 -47.96 -89.11 42.64
N SER A 268 -47.93 -89.46 41.35
CA SER A 268 -47.98 -88.49 40.25
C SER A 268 -49.26 -87.66 40.27
N GLY A 269 -50.41 -88.29 40.57
CA GLY A 269 -51.67 -87.58 40.74
C GLY A 269 -51.67 -86.62 41.94
N ALA A 270 -51.13 -87.07 43.08
CA ALA A 270 -50.95 -86.22 44.26
C ALA A 270 -50.01 -85.04 43.99
N ASN A 271 -48.90 -85.27 43.27
CA ASN A 271 -47.96 -84.22 42.88
C ASN A 271 -48.54 -83.25 41.84
N SER A 272 -49.35 -83.73 40.91
CA SER A 272 -50.06 -82.88 39.94
C SER A 272 -51.09 -81.98 40.64
N PHE A 273 -51.79 -82.54 41.64
CA PHE A 273 -52.66 -81.76 42.52
C PHE A 273 -51.88 -80.73 43.32
N ALA A 274 -50.74 -81.13 43.89
CA ALA A 274 -49.88 -80.23 44.64
C ALA A 274 -49.38 -79.08 43.78
N LYS A 275 -48.86 -79.36 42.57
CA LYS A 275 -48.36 -78.38 41.61
C LYS A 275 -49.43 -77.37 41.19
N SER A 276 -50.66 -77.83 40.91
CA SER A 276 -51.76 -76.94 40.53
C SER A 276 -52.25 -76.05 41.70
N ASN A 277 -52.03 -76.48 42.95
CA ASN A 277 -52.40 -75.74 44.15
C ASN A 277 -51.21 -75.01 44.80
N SER A 278 -50.06 -74.90 44.12
CA SER A 278 -48.83 -74.30 44.67
C SER A 278 -48.38 -74.93 46.00
N LEU A 279 -48.66 -76.22 46.19
CA LEU A 279 -48.26 -77.03 47.35
C LEU A 279 -46.93 -77.75 47.08
N PRO A 280 -46.23 -78.22 48.12
CA PRO A 280 -44.98 -78.96 47.97
C PRO A 280 -45.19 -80.28 47.21
N VAL A 281 -44.32 -80.55 46.23
CA VAL A 281 -44.26 -81.83 45.50
C VAL A 281 -43.12 -82.67 46.05
N GLY A 282 -43.24 -84.00 45.96
CA GLY A 282 -42.23 -84.94 46.43
C GLY A 282 -42.14 -86.18 45.56
N GLU A 283 -40.94 -86.65 45.25
CA GLU A 283 -40.74 -87.85 44.43
C GLU A 283 -41.13 -89.15 45.14
N ASN A 284 -41.08 -89.19 46.47
CA ASN A 284 -41.30 -90.39 47.29
C ASN A 284 -42.20 -90.14 48.52
N TYR A 285 -42.87 -89.00 48.62
CA TYR A 285 -43.76 -88.66 49.73
C TYR A 285 -44.95 -87.85 49.25
N ILE A 286 -46.02 -87.85 50.03
CA ILE A 286 -47.15 -86.94 49.84
C ILE A 286 -47.07 -85.85 50.92
N ALA A 287 -47.10 -84.59 50.51
CA ALA A 287 -47.11 -83.48 51.48
C ALA A 287 -48.42 -83.49 52.29
N GLN A 288 -48.33 -83.25 53.60
CA GLN A 288 -49.52 -83.25 54.47
C GLN A 288 -50.54 -82.20 54.03
N SER A 289 -50.08 -81.08 53.48
CA SER A 289 -50.92 -80.03 52.91
C SER A 289 -51.80 -80.51 51.75
N VAL A 290 -51.39 -81.54 51.00
CA VAL A 290 -52.21 -82.13 49.92
C VAL A 290 -53.43 -82.83 50.51
N ILE A 291 -53.23 -83.61 51.57
CA ILE A 291 -54.30 -84.34 52.26
C ILE A 291 -55.29 -83.36 52.88
N GLN A 292 -54.79 -82.34 53.57
CA GLN A 292 -55.61 -81.27 54.14
C GLN A 292 -56.42 -80.53 53.07
N LYS A 293 -55.80 -80.19 51.94
CA LYS A 293 -56.48 -79.48 50.83
C LYS A 293 -57.50 -80.35 50.09
N LEU A 294 -57.32 -81.67 50.11
CA LEU A 294 -58.31 -82.65 49.63
C LEU A 294 -59.41 -82.96 50.67
N ASN A 295 -59.38 -82.30 51.84
CA ASN A 295 -60.29 -82.54 52.96
C ASN A 295 -60.32 -84.00 53.45
N LEU A 296 -59.18 -84.69 53.31
CA LEU A 296 -59.01 -86.05 53.81
C LEU A 296 -58.51 -86.01 55.26
N LYS A 297 -58.94 -86.98 56.07
CA LYS A 297 -58.53 -87.12 57.47
C LYS A 297 -57.62 -88.33 57.59
N PHE A 298 -56.32 -88.06 57.69
CA PHE A 298 -55.26 -89.04 57.87
C PHE A 298 -54.69 -88.94 59.27
#